data_AF-A0A970BI46-F1
#
_entry.id   AF-A0A970BI46-F1
#
_cell.length_a   1.000
_cell.length_b   1.000
_cell.length_c   1.000
_cell.angle_alpha   90.00
_cell.angle_beta   90.00
_cell.angle_gamma   90.00
#
_symmetry.space_group_name_H-M   'P 1'
#
loop_
_entity.id
_entity.type
_entity.pdbx_description
1 polymer ?
#
loop_
_entity_poly.entity_id
_entity_poly.type
_entity_poly.pdbx_seq_one_letter_code
_entity_poly.pdbx_strand_id
1 'polypeptide(L)'
;MFSLNENNRYLVCLQGVDLRKGVDGLCGLIRCLSLSPTNGDVYVFLNKTRTTLKLLHWERGGFVIYYKRMERGRISHKIFIKEGVGFRAIRWDELLLFIEGISPKTKRRKRYNLQ
;
A
#
# COMPACT_ATOMS: atom_id res chain seq x y z
N MET A 1 15.85 0.65 -10.31
CA MET A 1 14.92 1.56 -11.01
C MET A 1 13.71 0.74 -11.38
N PHE A 2 12.53 1.11 -10.88
CA PHE A 2 11.27 0.35 -10.89
C PHE A 2 11.17 -0.92 -10.03
N SER A 3 11.98 -1.08 -8.97
CA SER A 3 11.84 -2.21 -8.04
C SER A 3 11.35 -1.75 -6.68
N LEU A 4 10.15 -2.18 -6.29
CA LEU A 4 9.69 -2.16 -4.90
C LEU A 4 10.27 -3.36 -4.16
N ASN A 5 10.83 -3.14 -2.97
CA ASN A 5 11.45 -4.19 -2.16
C ASN A 5 11.33 -3.88 -0.65
N GLU A 6 11.89 -4.76 0.17
CA GLU A 6 11.87 -4.67 1.63
C GLU A 6 12.51 -3.41 2.23
N ASN A 7 13.35 -2.68 1.48
CA ASN A 7 13.95 -1.42 1.93
C ASN A 7 13.00 -0.23 1.79
N ASN A 8 11.89 -0.38 1.07
CA ASN A 8 10.88 0.65 0.99
C ASN A 8 9.97 0.61 2.23
N ARG A 9 9.52 1.77 2.68
CA ARG A 9 8.49 1.88 3.71
C ARG A 9 7.12 1.95 3.05
N TYR A 10 6.21 1.05 3.44
CA TYR A 10 4.86 0.96 2.87
C TYR A 10 3.82 1.50 3.84
N LEU A 11 2.94 2.37 3.34
CA LEU A 11 1.85 2.98 4.07
C LEU A 11 0.52 2.66 3.40
N VAL A 12 -0.32 1.85 4.04
CA VAL A 12 -1.64 1.45 3.52
C VAL A 12 -2.69 2.44 3.95
N CYS A 13 -3.42 2.99 2.98
CA CYS A 13 -4.62 3.77 3.24
C CYS A 13 -5.67 2.89 3.92
N LEU A 14 -6.21 3.32 5.07
CA LEU A 14 -7.16 2.54 5.85
C LEU A 14 -8.58 2.50 5.26
N GLN A 15 -8.79 3.19 4.14
CA GLN A 15 -10.09 3.30 3.48
C GLN A 15 -10.01 2.88 2.02
N GLY A 16 -11.13 2.38 1.51
CA GLY A 16 -11.29 2.13 0.08
C GLY A 16 -11.35 3.44 -0.71
N VAL A 17 -10.42 3.61 -1.65
CA VAL A 17 -10.27 4.80 -2.48
C VAL A 17 -10.86 4.58 -3.87
N ASP A 18 -11.41 5.63 -4.47
CA ASP A 18 -11.72 5.63 -5.90
C ASP A 18 -10.42 5.64 -6.71
N LEU A 19 -10.01 4.46 -7.18
CA LEU A 19 -8.76 4.26 -7.90
C LEU A 19 -8.81 4.72 -9.37
N ARG A 20 -9.87 5.41 -9.82
CA ARG A 20 -9.83 6.18 -11.08
C ARG A 20 -8.93 7.41 -10.97
N LYS A 21 -8.65 7.88 -9.74
CA LYS A 21 -7.70 8.97 -9.47
C LYS A 21 -6.30 8.61 -10.00
N GLY A 22 -5.71 9.56 -10.74
CA GLY A 22 -4.31 9.54 -11.17
C GLY A 22 -3.37 10.00 -10.05
N VAL A 23 -2.13 10.32 -10.41
CA VAL A 23 -1.08 10.77 -9.47
C VAL A 23 -1.56 11.92 -8.59
N ASP A 24 -2.04 13.02 -9.17
CA ASP A 24 -2.40 14.22 -8.40
C ASP A 24 -3.56 13.99 -7.44
N GLY A 25 -4.55 13.20 -7.86
CA GLY A 25 -5.69 12.85 -7.02
C GLY A 25 -5.28 12.00 -5.81
N LEU A 26 -4.34 11.06 -5.99
CA LEU A 26 -3.80 10.27 -4.89
C LEU A 26 -2.87 11.09 -3.99
N CYS A 27 -2.04 11.97 -4.57
CA CYS A 27 -1.23 12.94 -3.82
C CYS A 27 -2.10 13.88 -2.96
N GLY A 28 -3.26 14.29 -3.47
CA GLY A 28 -4.23 15.08 -2.70
C GLY A 28 -4.67 14.36 -1.42
N LEU A 29 -5.00 13.07 -1.50
CA LEU A 29 -5.38 12.27 -0.33
C LEU A 29 -4.25 12.16 0.71
N ILE A 30 -3.01 12.03 0.24
CA ILE A 30 -1.82 11.99 1.12
C ILE A 30 -1.66 13.33 1.84
N ARG A 31 -1.74 14.44 1.10
CA ARG A 31 -1.59 15.80 1.66
C ARG A 31 -2.73 16.19 2.61
N CYS A 32 -3.96 15.73 2.37
CA CYS A 32 -5.09 15.95 3.29
C CYS A 32 -4.85 15.34 4.69
N LEU A 33 -3.92 14.38 4.80
CA LEU A 33 -3.53 13.75 6.06
C LEU A 33 -2.17 14.25 6.56
N SER A 34 -1.72 15.41 6.06
CA SER A 34 -0.45 16.05 6.43
C SER A 34 0.79 15.17 6.19
N LEU A 35 0.71 14.25 5.24
CA LEU A 35 1.83 13.44 4.78
C LEU A 35 2.44 14.03 3.49
N SER A 36 3.70 13.71 3.22
CA SER A 36 4.38 14.15 2.01
C SER A 36 4.42 13.02 0.97
N PRO A 37 3.83 13.20 -0.23
CA PRO A 37 3.87 12.18 -1.29
C PRO A 37 5.27 12.00 -1.89
N THR A 38 6.21 12.91 -1.62
CA THR A 38 7.56 12.91 -2.21
C THR A 38 8.67 12.46 -1.23
N ASN A 39 8.29 11.91 -0.06
CA ASN A 39 9.25 11.47 0.96
C ASN A 39 9.89 10.10 0.69
N GLY A 40 9.60 9.47 -0.44
CA GLY A 40 10.10 8.14 -0.80
C GLY A 40 9.30 6.97 -0.22
N ASP A 41 8.28 7.22 0.61
CA ASP A 41 7.36 6.18 1.05
C ASP A 41 6.54 5.63 -0.14
N VAL A 42 6.08 4.39 0.01
CA VAL A 42 5.17 3.74 -0.93
C VAL A 42 3.76 3.77 -0.35
N TYR A 43 2.91 4.59 -0.94
CA TYR A 43 1.52 4.72 -0.52
C TYR A 43 0.65 3.69 -1.24
N VAL A 44 0.02 2.83 -0.44
CA VAL A 44 -0.76 1.69 -0.90
C VAL A 44 -2.24 2.01 -0.81
N PHE A 45 -2.92 2.01 -1.96
CA PHE A 45 -4.34 2.29 -2.07
C PHE A 45 -5.09 1.08 -2.63
N LEU A 46 -6.23 0.78 -2.02
CA LEU A 46 -7.14 -0.26 -2.51
C LEU A 46 -8.50 0.35 -2.83
N ASN A 47 -9.21 -0.22 -3.80
CA ASN A 47 -10.62 0.10 -3.97
C ASN A 47 -11.47 -0.54 -2.86
N LYS A 48 -12.70 -0.03 -2.67
CA LYS A 48 -13.63 -0.54 -1.64
C LYS A 48 -13.90 -2.05 -1.74
N THR A 49 -13.92 -2.60 -2.95
CA THR A 49 -14.16 -4.04 -3.19
C THR A 49 -12.91 -4.91 -3.04
N ARG A 50 -11.72 -4.32 -2.80
CA ARG A 50 -10.43 -5.01 -2.65
C ARG A 50 -10.00 -5.83 -3.88
N THR A 51 -10.44 -5.44 -5.05
CA THR A 51 -10.09 -6.08 -6.33
C THR A 51 -9.01 -5.31 -7.09
N THR A 52 -8.66 -4.10 -6.66
CA THR A 52 -7.68 -3.27 -7.33
C THR A 52 -6.77 -2.59 -6.31
N LEU A 53 -5.49 -2.51 -6.65
CA LEU A 53 -4.41 -1.94 -5.86
C LEU A 53 -3.66 -0.92 -6.71
N LYS A 54 -3.32 0.22 -6.11
CA LYS A 54 -2.30 1.15 -6.62
C LYS A 54 -1.21 1.35 -5.57
N LEU A 55 0.05 1.26 -5.99
CA LEU A 55 1.21 1.64 -5.18
C LEU A 55 1.79 2.92 -5.79
N LEU A 56 1.64 4.05 -5.10
CA LEU A 56 2.22 5.32 -5.51
C LEU A 56 3.56 5.51 -4.80
N HIS A 57 4.61 5.76 -5.56
CA HIS A 57 5.97 5.93 -5.08
C HIS A 57 6.65 7.13 -5.76
N TRP A 58 7.36 7.94 -5.00
CA TRP A 58 8.24 8.97 -5.54
C TRP A 58 9.67 8.44 -5.60
N GLU A 59 10.24 8.39 -6.79
CA GLU A 59 11.63 8.04 -7.01
C GLU A 59 12.35 9.11 -7.85
N ARG A 60 13.64 8.90 -8.10
CA ARG A 60 14.44 9.81 -8.92
C ARG A 60 13.78 9.98 -10.29
N GLY A 61 13.38 11.22 -10.61
CA GLY A 61 12.77 11.59 -11.88
C GLY A 61 11.26 11.72 -11.87
N GLY A 62 10.55 11.22 -10.84
CA GLY A 62 9.12 11.46 -10.72
C GLY A 62 8.32 10.44 -9.93
N PHE A 63 7.00 10.53 -10.08
CA PHE A 63 6.05 9.59 -9.52
C PHE A 63 5.93 8.33 -10.38
N VAL A 64 5.89 7.18 -9.70
CA VAL A 64 5.60 5.87 -10.28
C VAL A 64 4.35 5.29 -9.63
N ILE A 65 3.48 4.70 -10.45
CA ILE A 65 2.30 3.97 -10.00
C ILE A 65 2.40 2.52 -10.50
N TYR A 66 2.38 1.58 -9.56
CA TYR A 66 2.09 0.18 -9.87
C TYR A 66 0.59 -0.06 -9.76
N TYR A 67 -0.01 -0.59 -10.81
CA TYR A 67 -1.44 -0.93 -10.86
C TYR A 67 -1.62 -2.44 -10.96
N LYS A 68 -2.32 -3.04 -9.99
CA LYS A 68 -2.69 -4.46 -10.03
C LYS A 68 -4.20 -4.60 -9.86
N ARG A 69 -4.86 -5.21 -10.85
CA ARG A 69 -6.27 -5.61 -10.79
C ARG A 69 -6.34 -7.14 -10.66
N MET A 70 -7.10 -7.61 -9.70
CA MET A 70 -7.37 -9.03 -9.52
C MET A 70 -8.47 -9.44 -10.49
N GLU A 71 -8.16 -10.34 -11.42
CA GLU A 71 -9.14 -10.93 -12.32
C GLU A 71 -10.05 -11.95 -11.61
N ARG A 72 -9.59 -12.49 -10.47
CA ARG A 72 -10.38 -13.35 -9.58
C ARG A 72 -10.03 -13.10 -8.12
N GLY A 73 -11.02 -13.21 -7.25
CA GLY A 73 -10.83 -13.08 -5.80
C GLY A 73 -10.67 -11.62 -5.35
N ARG A 74 -10.24 -11.45 -4.10
CA ARG A 74 -10.08 -10.15 -3.44
C ARG A 74 -8.84 -10.19 -2.55
N ILE A 75 -8.14 -9.07 -2.45
CA ILE A 75 -7.09 -8.87 -1.46
C ILE A 75 -7.70 -9.05 -0.06
N SER A 76 -6.97 -9.69 0.86
CA SER A 76 -7.48 -10.00 2.20
C SER A 76 -8.09 -8.78 2.90
N HIS A 77 -9.27 -8.93 3.52
CA HIS A 77 -9.92 -7.83 4.26
C HIS A 77 -9.07 -7.37 5.45
N LYS A 78 -8.23 -8.26 5.96
CA LYS A 78 -7.26 -7.96 7.01
C LYS A 78 -6.16 -6.99 6.59
N ILE A 79 -6.14 -6.49 5.34
CA ILE A 79 -5.28 -5.36 5.03
C ILE A 79 -5.75 -4.08 5.75
N PHE A 80 -7.06 -3.96 5.98
CA PHE A 80 -7.71 -2.89 6.73
C PHE A 80 -7.94 -3.28 8.21
N ILE A 81 -6.88 -3.62 8.94
CA ILE A 81 -6.97 -4.14 10.33
C ILE A 81 -7.65 -3.16 11.30
N LYS A 82 -7.58 -1.84 11.03
CA LYS A 82 -8.18 -0.80 11.87
C LYS A 82 -9.21 -0.02 11.08
N GLU A 83 -10.37 0.18 11.70
CA GLU A 83 -11.31 1.23 11.30
C GLU A 83 -10.70 2.60 11.60
N GLY A 84 -10.82 3.53 10.67
CA GLY A 84 -10.32 4.89 10.84
C GLY A 84 -10.00 5.61 9.54
N VAL A 85 -9.52 6.85 9.70
CA VAL A 85 -9.00 7.70 8.62
C VAL A 85 -7.49 7.77 8.76
N GLY A 86 -6.76 7.47 7.69
CA GLY A 86 -5.30 7.59 7.72
C GLY A 86 -4.56 6.54 6.92
N PHE A 87 -3.27 6.46 7.20
CA PHE A 87 -2.36 5.45 6.67
C PHE A 87 -1.75 4.62 7.81
N ARG A 88 -1.49 3.34 7.55
CA ARG A 88 -0.81 2.42 8.48
C ARG A 88 0.42 1.83 7.83
N ALA A 89 1.53 1.79 8.57
CA ALA A 89 2.71 1.05 8.14
C ALA A 89 2.40 -0.45 7.99
N ILE A 90 2.82 -1.03 6.86
CA ILE A 90 2.78 -2.46 6.59
C ILE A 90 4.17 -2.94 6.20
N ARG A 91 4.53 -4.16 6.59
CA ARG A 91 5.77 -4.77 6.11
C ARG A 91 5.60 -5.24 4.67
N TRP A 92 6.69 -5.24 3.91
CA TRP A 92 6.72 -5.75 2.53
C TRP A 92 6.16 -7.17 2.42
N ASP A 93 6.62 -8.09 3.27
CA ASP A 93 6.15 -9.48 3.28
C ASP A 93 4.67 -9.63 3.66
N GLU A 94 4.13 -8.77 4.53
CA GLU A 94 2.70 -8.75 4.87
C GLU A 94 1.86 -8.27 3.68
N LEU A 95 2.33 -7.23 2.98
CA LEU A 95 1.70 -6.72 1.77
C LEU A 95 1.65 -7.81 0.68
N LEU A 96 2.75 -8.50 0.44
CA LEU A 96 2.81 -9.60 -0.53
C LEU A 96 1.84 -10.74 -0.18
N LEU A 97 1.80 -11.18 1.08
CA LEU A 97 0.85 -12.22 1.52
C LEU A 97 -0.59 -11.80 1.24
N PHE A 98 -0.97 -10.56 1.57
CA PHE A 98 -2.33 -10.08 1.30
C PHE A 98 -2.65 -9.98 -0.18
N ILE A 99 -1.70 -9.54 -1.00
CA ILE A 99 -1.83 -9.46 -2.46
C ILE A 99 -2.08 -10.85 -3.06
N GLU A 100 -1.40 -11.88 -2.54
CA GLU A 100 -1.57 -13.28 -2.95
C GLU A 100 -2.80 -13.96 -2.30
N GLY A 101 -3.65 -13.20 -1.61
CA GLY A 101 -4.86 -13.71 -0.97
C GLY A 101 -4.60 -14.54 0.30
N ILE A 102 -3.36 -14.57 0.79
CA ILE A 102 -2.95 -15.31 1.97
C ILE A 102 -3.16 -14.45 3.21
N SER A 103 -3.94 -14.98 4.16
CA SER A 103 -4.11 -14.36 5.47
C SER A 103 -3.27 -15.12 6.52
N PRO A 104 -2.20 -14.53 7.07
CA PRO A 104 -1.43 -15.20 8.10
C PRO A 104 -2.31 -15.44 9.34
N LYS A 105 -2.46 -16.71 9.71
CA LYS A 105 -3.10 -17.14 10.98
C LYS A 105 -2.07 -17.41 12.08
N THR A 106 -0.79 -17.48 11.73
CA THR A 106 0.31 -17.87 12.60
C THR A 106 1.10 -16.66 13.09
N LYS A 107 1.66 -16.76 14.30
CA LYS A 107 2.58 -15.75 14.82
C LYS A 107 3.86 -15.74 14.00
N ARG A 108 4.32 -14.54 13.64
CA ARG A 108 5.63 -14.35 13.01
C ARG A 108 6.73 -14.73 13.99
N ARG A 109 7.71 -15.49 13.52
CA ARG A 109 8.95 -15.78 14.26
C ARG A 109 9.88 -14.58 14.18
N LYS A 110 10.71 -14.38 15.21
CA LYS A 110 11.68 -13.27 15.26
C LYS A 110 12.63 -13.34 14.04
N ARG A 111 12.98 -12.16 13.51
CA ARG A 111 13.96 -11.94 12.45
C ARG A 111 14.82 -10.75 12.85
N TYR A 112 16.07 -10.74 12.42
CA TYR A 112 16.93 -9.57 12.56
C TYR A 112 16.42 -8.46 11.65
N ASN A 113 16.35 -7.23 12.16
CA ASN A 113 16.01 -6.05 11.35
C ASN A 113 17.22 -5.12 11.37
N LEU A 114 17.62 -4.63 10.19
CA LEU A 114 18.56 -3.52 10.07
C LEU A 114 17.84 -2.24 10.55
N GLN A 115 18.53 -1.45 11.37
CA GLN A 115 18.02 -0.17 11.88
C GLN A 115 18.10 0.92 10.81
#